data_AF-A0A6M8VS58-F1
#
_entry.id   AF-A0A6M8VS58-F1
#
_cell.length_a   1.000
_cell.length_b   1.000
_cell.length_c   1.000
_cell.angle_alpha   90.00
_cell.angle_beta   90.00
_cell.angle_gamma   90.00
#
_symmetry.space_group_name_H-M   'P 1'
#
loop_
_entity.id
_entity.type
_entity.pdbx_description
1 polymer ?
#
loop_
_entity_poly.entity_id
_entity_poly.type
_entity_poly.pdbx_seq_one_letter_code
_entity_poly.pdbx_strand_id
1 'polypeptide(L)'
;MKAAHWDHEAAQKILQEKSSLPGALLPVLHDLQARFGYINADFVPEIAQALNLSRADIHGVISFYHDFRDAPPAANVVKICRAEACQSMGCHELEEHAKNSHITLEPVYCLGNCACAPAVMIDGKTYGRVTPEKLKELLS
;
A
#
# COMPACT_ATOMS: atom_id res chain seq x y z
N MET A 1 -0.80 -0.59 5.12
CA MET A 1 -1.51 0.54 5.74
C MET A 1 -2.90 0.56 5.17
N LYS A 2 -3.94 0.53 6.02
CA LYS A 2 -5.32 0.68 5.55
C LYS A 2 -5.50 2.06 4.92
N ALA A 3 -6.19 2.14 3.78
CA ALA A 3 -6.55 3.42 3.18
C ALA A 3 -7.36 4.23 4.21
N ALA A 4 -6.94 5.45 4.50
CA ALA A 4 -7.79 6.35 5.27
C ALA A 4 -8.84 6.97 4.34
N HIS A 5 -10.00 7.33 4.88
CA HIS A 5 -10.95 8.17 4.15
C HIS A 5 -10.24 9.46 3.70
N TRP A 6 -10.45 9.84 2.44
CA TRP A 6 -9.86 11.07 1.91
C TRP A 6 -10.46 12.28 2.62
N ASP A 7 -9.59 13.06 3.25
CA ASP A 7 -9.95 14.32 3.90
C ASP A 7 -9.29 15.45 3.12
N HIS A 8 -10.13 16.23 2.44
CA HIS A 8 -9.68 17.31 1.56
C HIS A 8 -8.96 18.43 2.33
N GLU A 9 -9.38 18.74 3.55
CA GLU A 9 -8.74 19.80 4.36
C GLU A 9 -7.33 19.35 4.82
N ALA A 10 -7.20 18.09 5.25
CA ALA A 10 -5.91 17.52 5.60
C ALA A 10 -4.95 17.43 4.39
N ALA A 11 -5.47 17.07 3.21
CA ALA A 11 -4.67 17.05 1.97
C ALA A 11 -4.19 18.45 1.57
N GLN A 12 -5.06 19.46 1.69
CA GLN A 12 -4.72 20.88 1.49
C GLN A 12 -3.61 21.35 2.42
N LYS A 13 -3.67 20.97 3.70
CA LYS A 13 -2.63 21.30 4.67
C LYS A 13 -1.27 20.72 4.28
N ILE A 14 -1.21 19.45 3.86
CA ILE A 14 0.02 18.81 3.37
C ILE A 14 0.60 19.60 2.19
N LEU A 15 -0.25 19.95 1.22
CA LEU A 15 0.17 20.71 0.04
C LEU A 15 0.77 22.07 0.44
N GLN A 16 0.11 22.80 1.34
CA GLN A 16 0.58 24.11 1.82
C GLN A 16 1.92 24.00 2.55
N GLU A 17 2.08 23.03 3.45
CA GLU A 17 3.31 22.84 4.25
C GLU A 17 4.54 22.55 3.38
N LYS A 18 4.35 21.89 2.23
CA LYS A 18 5.46 21.49 1.34
C LYS A 18 5.64 22.39 0.11
N SER A 19 4.66 23.21 -0.24
CA SER A 19 4.63 24.01 -1.48
C SER A 19 5.86 24.91 -1.69
N SER A 20 6.50 25.36 -0.61
CA SER A 20 7.70 26.22 -0.65
C SER A 20 9.02 25.47 -0.91
N LEU A 21 9.00 24.14 -0.90
CA LEU A 21 10.20 23.33 -1.09
C LEU A 21 10.60 23.27 -2.57
N PRO A 22 11.90 23.39 -2.91
CA PRO A 22 12.37 23.02 -4.24
C PRO A 22 12.03 21.56 -4.54
N GLY A 23 11.32 21.31 -5.64
CA GLY A 23 10.88 19.95 -5.99
C GLY A 23 9.78 19.38 -5.09
N ALA A 24 8.88 20.23 -4.59
CA ALA A 24 7.81 19.88 -3.64
C ALA A 24 6.88 18.72 -4.05
N LEU A 25 6.80 18.37 -5.34
CA LEU A 25 5.89 17.34 -5.83
C LEU A 25 6.09 15.98 -5.14
N LEU A 26 7.33 15.48 -5.08
CA LEU A 26 7.60 14.18 -4.44
C LEU A 26 7.30 14.19 -2.93
N PRO A 27 7.76 15.18 -2.14
CA PRO A 27 7.37 15.32 -0.74
C PRO A 27 5.85 15.35 -0.52
N VAL A 28 5.10 16.10 -1.34
CA VAL A 28 3.63 16.16 -1.25
C VAL A 28 3.03 14.78 -1.50
N LEU A 29 3.43 14.10 -2.58
CA LEU A 29 2.89 12.78 -2.93
C LEU A 29 3.22 11.74 -1.85
N HIS A 30 4.42 11.76 -1.26
CA HIS A 30 4.77 10.86 -0.17
C HIS A 30 3.93 11.09 1.09
N ASP A 31 3.68 12.33 1.48
CA ASP A 31 2.86 12.63 2.66
C ASP A 31 1.38 12.30 2.43
N LEU A 32 0.85 12.54 1.22
CA LEU A 32 -0.50 12.10 0.83
C LEU A 32 -0.62 10.57 0.84
N GLN A 33 0.34 9.87 0.23
CA GLN A 33 0.38 8.40 0.21
C GLN A 33 0.49 7.82 1.62
N ALA A 34 1.33 8.41 2.49
CA ALA A 34 1.46 7.99 3.87
C ALA A 34 0.19 8.27 4.69
N ARG A 35 -0.51 9.38 4.42
CA ARG A 35 -1.72 9.75 5.16
C ARG A 35 -2.94 8.93 4.72
N PHE A 36 -3.14 8.79 3.42
CA PHE A 36 -4.38 8.25 2.84
C PHE A 36 -4.22 6.86 2.22
N GLY A 37 -2.99 6.44 1.92
CA GLY A 37 -2.69 5.16 1.26
C GLY A 37 -2.82 5.20 -0.26
N TYR A 38 -3.23 6.34 -0.82
CA TYR A 38 -3.36 6.60 -2.25
C TYR A 38 -3.37 8.11 -2.53
N ILE A 39 -3.28 8.49 -3.80
CA ILE A 39 -3.38 9.85 -4.32
C ILE A 39 -4.72 9.98 -5.05
N ASN A 40 -5.61 10.83 -4.54
CA ASN A 40 -6.90 11.07 -5.17
C ASN A 40 -6.72 11.85 -6.49
N ALA A 41 -7.23 11.30 -7.60
CA ALA A 41 -7.19 11.94 -8.92
C ALA A 41 -7.87 13.31 -8.94
N ASP A 42 -8.93 13.52 -8.14
CA ASP A 42 -9.64 14.79 -8.06
C ASP A 42 -8.80 15.91 -7.42
N PHE A 43 -7.75 15.56 -6.68
CA PHE A 43 -6.83 16.50 -6.04
C PHE A 43 -5.63 16.88 -6.93
N VAL A 44 -5.39 16.14 -8.02
CA VAL A 44 -4.30 16.42 -8.98
C VAL A 44 -4.36 17.84 -9.57
N PRO A 45 -5.53 18.38 -9.96
CA PRO A 45 -5.63 19.77 -10.44
C PRO A 45 -5.15 20.82 -9.41
N GLU A 46 -5.35 20.56 -8.12
CA GLU A 46 -4.95 21.49 -7.05
C GLU A 46 -3.44 21.46 -6.83
N ILE A 47 -2.82 20.27 -6.87
CA ILE A 47 -1.36 20.13 -6.84
C ILE A 47 -0.74 20.84 -8.07
N ALA A 48 -1.33 20.64 -9.25
CA ALA A 48 -0.89 21.27 -10.50
C ALA A 48 -0.89 22.80 -10.38
N GLN A 49 -1.98 23.37 -9.85
CA GLN A 49 -2.11 24.81 -9.64
C GLN A 49 -1.13 25.34 -8.60
N ALA A 50 -1.02 24.68 -7.44
CA ALA A 50 -0.18 25.13 -6.34
C ALA A 50 1.33 25.06 -6.65
N LEU A 51 1.76 24.04 -7.41
CA LEU A 51 3.16 23.84 -7.74
C LEU A 51 3.55 24.38 -9.12
N ASN A 52 2.61 24.97 -9.86
CA ASN A 52 2.78 25.45 -11.22
C ASN A 52 3.34 24.36 -12.17
N LEU A 53 2.73 23.18 -12.13
CA LEU A 53 3.08 22.00 -12.94
C LEU A 53 1.90 21.60 -13.84
N SER A 54 2.17 20.93 -14.95
CA SER A 54 1.07 20.36 -15.75
C SER A 54 0.51 19.11 -15.08
N ARG A 55 -0.78 18.83 -15.28
CA ARG A 55 -1.39 17.56 -14.85
C ARG A 55 -0.65 16.36 -15.47
N ALA A 56 -0.16 16.49 -16.69
CA ALA A 56 0.58 15.43 -17.37
C ALA A 56 1.90 15.10 -16.67
N ASP A 57 2.63 16.11 -16.17
CA ASP A 57 3.88 15.90 -15.41
C ASP A 57 3.59 15.16 -14.10
N ILE A 58 2.53 15.55 -13.40
CA ILE A 58 2.13 14.90 -12.14
C ILE A 58 1.72 13.44 -12.40
N HIS A 59 0.90 13.19 -13.41
CA HIS A 59 0.53 11.84 -13.81
C HIS A 59 1.76 11.01 -14.21
N GLY A 60 2.72 11.61 -14.92
CA GLY A 60 4.00 10.99 -15.26
C GLY A 60 4.77 10.54 -14.02
N VAL A 61 4.84 11.38 -12.98
CA VAL A 61 5.50 11.03 -11.71
C VAL A 61 4.74 9.93 -10.96
N ILE A 62 3.42 10.06 -10.83
CA ILE A 62 2.60 9.05 -10.12
C ILE A 62 2.73 7.68 -10.79
N SER A 63 2.68 7.62 -12.12
CA SER A 63 2.80 6.36 -12.87
C SER A 63 4.22 5.80 -12.91
N PHE A 64 5.26 6.64 -12.75
CA PHE A 64 6.65 6.21 -12.77
C PHE A 64 7.08 5.51 -11.47
N TYR A 65 6.63 6.01 -10.30
CA TYR A 65 6.99 5.45 -9.00
C TYR A 65 5.94 4.44 -8.52
N HIS A 66 6.34 3.17 -8.43
CA HIS A 66 5.50 2.06 -7.97
C HIS A 66 4.93 2.24 -6.54
N ASP A 67 5.53 3.12 -5.74
CA ASP A 67 5.10 3.39 -4.37
C ASP A 67 3.83 4.25 -4.31
N PHE A 68 3.55 5.04 -5.35
CA PHE A 68 2.33 5.84 -5.43
C PHE A 68 1.18 5.03 -6.01
N ARG A 69 0.02 5.13 -5.36
CA ARG A 69 -1.22 4.47 -5.78
C ARG A 69 -2.22 5.55 -6.14
N ASP A 70 -2.95 5.40 -7.24
CA ASP A 70 -3.97 6.35 -7.70
C ASP A 70 -5.39 5.96 -7.26
N ALA A 71 -5.53 4.79 -6.63
CA ALA A 71 -6.77 4.28 -6.07
C ALA A 71 -6.55 3.76 -4.64
N PRO A 72 -7.60 3.81 -3.78
CA PRO A 72 -7.52 3.25 -2.44
C PRO A 72 -7.02 1.80 -2.48
N PRO A 73 -6.03 1.40 -1.66
CA PRO A 73 -5.69 0.00 -1.54
C PRO A 73 -6.93 -0.80 -1.10
N ALA A 74 -7.08 -2.02 -1.62
CA ALA A 74 -8.11 -2.91 -1.08
C ALA A 74 -7.93 -3.05 0.44
N ALA A 75 -9.03 -3.34 1.13
CA ALA A 75 -9.13 -3.24 2.59
C ALA A 75 -7.99 -3.89 3.37
N ASN A 76 -7.38 -4.96 2.82
CA ASN A 76 -6.15 -5.55 3.32
C ASN A 76 -5.24 -5.96 2.15
N VAL A 77 -3.99 -5.50 2.15
CA VAL A 77 -2.93 -6.00 1.25
C VAL A 77 -2.19 -7.13 1.95
N VAL A 78 -2.20 -8.31 1.36
CA VAL A 78 -1.64 -9.53 1.92
C VAL A 78 -0.53 -10.05 1.01
N LYS A 79 0.62 -10.39 1.61
CA LYS A 79 1.74 -11.07 0.94
C LYS A 79 2.00 -12.39 1.67
N ILE A 80 1.89 -13.51 0.96
CA ILE A 80 2.14 -14.85 1.51
C ILE A 80 3.51 -15.32 1.02
N CYS A 81 4.40 -15.65 1.96
CA CYS A 81 5.75 -16.14 1.65
C CYS A 81 5.68 -17.44 0.84
N ARG A 82 6.38 -17.48 -0.30
CA ARG A 82 6.49 -18.66 -1.19
C ARG A 82 7.86 -19.33 -1.17
N ALA A 83 8.76 -18.93 -0.25
CA ALA A 83 10.04 -19.59 -0.08
C ALA A 83 9.89 -20.98 0.56
N GLU A 84 10.94 -21.79 0.47
CA GLU A 84 10.97 -23.23 0.68
C GLU A 84 10.44 -23.62 2.07
N ALA A 85 10.86 -22.90 3.12
CA ALA A 85 10.40 -23.17 4.49
C ALA A 85 8.89 -22.96 4.66
N CYS A 86 8.29 -22.00 3.95
CA CYS A 86 6.84 -21.78 3.99
C CYS A 86 6.08 -22.81 3.15
N GLN A 87 6.65 -23.25 2.02
CA GLN A 87 6.09 -24.33 1.22
C GLN A 87 6.01 -25.63 2.04
N SER A 88 7.07 -25.98 2.78
CA SER A 88 7.09 -27.15 3.68
C SER A 88 6.06 -27.09 4.80
N MET A 89 5.54 -25.90 5.11
CA MET A 89 4.56 -25.66 6.16
C MET A 89 3.14 -25.37 5.63
N GLY A 90 2.88 -25.63 4.34
CA GLY A 90 1.52 -25.54 3.79
C GLY A 90 1.11 -24.14 3.30
N CYS A 91 2.05 -23.27 2.91
CA CYS A 91 1.68 -21.92 2.43
C CYS A 91 0.82 -21.91 1.16
N HIS A 92 0.80 -23.00 0.37
CA HIS A 92 -0.03 -23.10 -0.83
C HIS A 92 -1.53 -23.17 -0.50
N GLU A 93 -1.90 -23.98 0.50
CA GLU A 93 -3.29 -24.05 1.00
C GLU A 93 -3.73 -22.71 1.57
N LEU A 94 -2.83 -22.03 2.28
CA LEU A 94 -3.06 -20.68 2.79
C LEU A 94 -3.30 -19.68 1.65
N GLU A 95 -2.57 -19.80 0.55
CA GLU A 95 -2.74 -18.95 -0.63
C GLU A 95 -4.09 -19.19 -1.33
N GLU A 96 -4.49 -20.45 -1.50
CA GLU A 96 -5.81 -20.78 -2.05
C GLU A 96 -6.94 -20.26 -1.16
N HIS A 97 -6.80 -20.36 0.17
CA HIS A 97 -7.75 -19.75 1.09
C HIS A 97 -7.82 -18.22 0.94
N ALA A 98 -6.65 -17.57 0.81
CA ALA A 98 -6.53 -16.12 0.65
C ALA A 98 -7.16 -15.62 -0.66
N LYS A 99 -7.04 -16.36 -1.77
CA LYS A 99 -7.67 -16.01 -3.06
C LYS A 99 -9.20 -15.93 -3.00
N ASN A 100 -9.81 -16.68 -2.09
CA ASN A 100 -11.26 -16.67 -1.87
C ASN A 100 -11.74 -15.53 -0.94
N SER A 101 -10.83 -14.68 -0.47
CA SER A 101 -11.12 -13.56 0.44
C SER A 101 -11.14 -12.22 -0.30
N HIS A 102 -11.87 -11.23 0.21
CA HIS A 102 -11.89 -9.85 -0.32
C HIS A 102 -10.62 -9.06 0.05
N ILE A 103 -9.46 -9.51 -0.44
CA ILE A 103 -8.14 -8.92 -0.17
C ILE A 103 -7.36 -8.71 -1.46
N THR A 104 -6.35 -7.83 -1.42
CA THR A 104 -5.33 -7.77 -2.48
C THR A 104 -4.20 -8.71 -2.11
N LEU A 105 -3.98 -9.76 -2.91
CA LEU A 105 -2.84 -10.65 -2.77
C LEU A 105 -1.67 -10.14 -3.64
N GLU A 106 -0.61 -9.64 -3.01
CA GLU A 106 0.61 -9.20 -3.68
C GLU A 106 1.66 -10.33 -3.67
N PRO A 107 2.44 -10.50 -4.76
CA PRO A 107 3.48 -11.52 -4.81
C PRO A 107 4.63 -11.18 -3.84
N VAL A 108 5.14 -12.21 -3.16
CA VAL A 108 6.41 -12.13 -2.43
C VAL A 108 7.08 -13.50 -2.46
N TYR A 109 8.41 -13.52 -2.66
CA TYR A 109 9.16 -14.77 -2.58
C TYR A 109 9.47 -15.12 -1.12
N CYS A 110 10.28 -14.32 -0.43
CA CYS A 110 10.71 -14.58 0.94
C CYS A 110 10.43 -13.38 1.87
N LEU A 111 9.93 -13.67 3.08
CA LEU A 111 9.71 -12.68 4.15
C LEU A 111 10.76 -12.74 5.27
N GLY A 112 11.80 -13.59 5.15
CA GLY A 112 12.88 -13.70 6.13
C GLY A 112 12.46 -14.20 7.51
N ASN A 113 11.26 -14.80 7.63
CA ASN A 113 10.67 -15.23 8.92
C ASN A 113 10.53 -16.76 9.02
N CYS A 114 11.53 -17.49 8.50
CA CYS A 114 11.46 -18.95 8.31
C CYS A 114 11.21 -19.73 9.61
N ALA A 115 11.75 -19.28 10.74
CA ALA A 115 11.56 -19.90 12.05
C ALA A 115 10.09 -19.90 12.53
N CYS A 116 9.26 -19.05 11.92
CA CYS A 116 7.83 -18.94 12.19
C CYS A 116 7.00 -19.16 10.91
N ALA A 117 7.41 -20.04 10.01
CA ALA A 117 6.61 -20.39 8.84
C ALA A 117 5.25 -21.03 9.23
N PRO A 118 4.18 -20.89 8.40
CA PRO A 118 4.07 -19.99 7.25
C PRO A 118 4.08 -18.51 7.67
N ALA A 119 4.78 -17.69 6.89
CA ALA A 119 4.89 -16.25 7.11
C ALA A 119 3.98 -15.49 6.14
N VAL A 120 3.25 -14.52 6.68
CA VAL A 120 2.36 -13.64 5.92
C VAL A 120 2.61 -12.20 6.36
N MET A 121 2.62 -11.26 5.41
CA MET A 121 2.62 -9.83 5.71
C MET A 121 1.24 -9.27 5.37
N ILE A 122 0.60 -8.61 6.34
CA ILE A 122 -0.68 -7.93 6.16
C ILE A 122 -0.43 -6.44 6.42
N ASP A 123 -0.71 -5.61 5.42
CA ASP A 123 -0.60 -4.16 5.49
C ASP A 123 0.77 -3.62 5.94
N GLY A 124 1.84 -4.37 5.66
CA GLY A 124 3.22 -4.03 6.02
C GLY A 124 3.72 -4.66 7.32
N LYS A 125 2.86 -5.37 8.06
CA LYS A 125 3.23 -6.08 9.29
C LYS A 125 3.36 -7.57 9.05
N THR A 126 4.50 -8.16 9.45
CA THR A 126 4.78 -9.59 9.29
C THR A 126 4.23 -10.40 10.46
N TYR A 127 3.58 -11.51 10.13
CA TYR A 127 3.03 -12.50 11.04
C TYR A 127 3.61 -13.87 10.72
N GLY A 128 3.78 -14.71 11.74
CA GLY A 128 4.26 -16.08 11.60
C GLY A 128 3.28 -17.11 12.16
N ARG A 129 3.52 -18.38 11.82
CA ARG A 129 2.69 -19.54 12.15
C ARG A 129 1.24 -19.27 11.76
N VAL A 130 1.04 -18.79 10.54
CA VAL A 130 -0.27 -18.37 10.04
C VAL A 130 -0.98 -19.57 9.42
N THR A 131 -2.13 -19.92 9.99
CA THR A 131 -3.08 -20.90 9.44
C THR A 131 -4.22 -20.17 8.72
N PRO A 132 -5.07 -20.85 7.92
CA PRO A 132 -6.25 -20.24 7.33
C PRO A 132 -7.17 -19.55 8.35
N GLU A 133 -7.38 -20.18 9.52
CA GLU A 133 -8.21 -19.65 10.61
C GLU A 133 -7.58 -18.37 11.19
N LYS A 134 -6.28 -18.41 11.47
CA LYS A 134 -5.55 -17.25 11.97
C LYS A 134 -5.51 -16.12 10.94
N LEU A 135 -5.42 -16.44 9.65
CA LEU A 135 -5.50 -15.43 8.59
C LEU A 135 -6.86 -14.73 8.63
N LYS A 136 -7.97 -15.46 8.80
CA LYS A 136 -9.30 -14.88 8.95
C LYS A 136 -9.42 -13.98 10.19
N GLU A 137 -8.85 -14.41 11.32
CA GLU A 137 -8.80 -13.60 12.55
C GLU A 137 -8.00 -12.30 12.35
N LEU A 138 -6.87 -12.37 11.63
CA LEU A 138 -6.03 -11.19 11.34
C LEU A 138 -6.66 -10.21 10.35
N LEU A 139 -7.61 -10.67 9.53
CA LEU A 139 -8.31 -9.87 8.52
C LEU A 139 -9.66 -9.33 8.99
N SER A 140 -10.15 -9.75 10.16
CA SER A 140 -11.37 -9.26 10.80
C SER A 140 -11.18 -7.88 11.43
#